data_AF-A0A939B489-F1
#
_entry.id   AF-A0A939B489-F1
#
_cell.length_a   1.000
_cell.length_b   1.000
_cell.length_c   1.000
_cell.angle_alpha   90.00
_cell.angle_beta   90.00
_cell.angle_gamma   90.00
#
_symmetry.space_group_name_H-M   'P 1'
#
loop_
_entity.id
_entity.type
_entity.pdbx_description
1 polymer ?
#
loop_
_entity_poly.entity_id
_entity_poly.type
_entity_poly.pdbx_seq_one_letter_code
_entity_poly.pdbx_strand_id
1 'polypeptide(L)'
;MDRRYKMVQYMVWAQLVLLAIVAAFVCLTGEDVMWRWDLPFWFLSAGLLLGLLAWPISRGTEKPMVLKWWLRIDFLFSLAVALPVWFLTGLVFSSRRLCATYGDYVLYRQGGFMAKPCLHLGKKEGLLIRDLKHSIDEFGFDTDIECFRVDTLKGCWYGLGGRPSPTVWVCPLDSIRYQRHANEVMNLIDSLWQAQPLLTDKSYGTFVFPDDFSTLRYTCEFVDYTDSTTFFIDYSSVDSVTVEYYDSVHKRLSFPRDSVGMHGPREIREFVNSKIRNGQGVKAGR
;
A
#
# COMPACT_ATOMS: atom_id res chain seq x y z
N MET A 1 44.91 24.00 21.36
CA MET A 1 43.98 22.86 21.17
C MET A 1 43.64 22.78 19.69
N ASP A 2 43.99 21.68 19.03
CA ASP A 2 43.92 21.55 17.58
C ASP A 2 42.45 21.55 17.07
N ARG A 3 42.13 22.29 16.00
CA ARG A 3 40.73 22.43 15.51
C ARG A 3 40.13 21.08 15.12
N ARG A 4 40.97 20.18 14.59
CA ARG A 4 40.62 18.81 14.21
C ARG A 4 40.20 17.96 15.41
N TYR A 5 40.84 18.14 16.56
CA TYR A 5 40.46 17.43 17.79
C TYR A 5 39.05 17.80 18.26
N LYS A 6 38.72 19.11 18.25
CA LYS A 6 37.38 19.58 18.60
C LYS A 6 36.32 19.07 17.61
N MET A 7 36.61 19.09 16.31
CA MET A 7 35.71 18.52 15.29
C MET A 7 35.38 17.05 15.56
N VAL A 8 36.40 16.22 15.84
CA VAL A 8 36.20 14.79 16.14
C VAL A 8 35.35 14.61 17.40
N GLN A 9 35.57 15.43 18.43
CA GLN A 9 34.76 15.39 19.64
C GLN A 9 33.29 15.74 19.35
N TYR A 10 33.02 16.74 18.52
CA TYR A 10 31.66 17.08 18.09
C TYR A 10 31.01 15.97 17.28
N MET A 11 31.75 15.29 16.39
CA MET A 11 31.21 14.16 15.61
C MET A 11 30.76 13.01 16.51
N VAL A 12 31.56 12.66 17.52
CA VAL A 12 31.21 11.61 18.49
C VAL A 12 29.96 11.99 19.29
N TRP A 13 29.87 13.22 19.78
CA TRP A 13 28.67 13.68 20.49
C TRP A 13 27.44 13.73 19.58
N ALA A 14 27.60 14.17 18.33
CA ALA A 14 26.52 14.19 17.35
C ALA A 14 25.99 12.77 17.09
N GLN A 15 26.85 11.76 16.99
CA GLN A 15 26.43 10.36 16.83
C GLN A 15 25.59 9.87 18.03
N LEU A 16 26.00 10.17 19.26
CA LEU A 16 25.25 9.79 20.46
C LEU A 16 23.87 10.46 20.50
N VAL A 17 23.80 11.74 20.12
CA VAL A 17 22.55 12.49 20.03
C VAL A 17 21.64 11.90 18.95
N LEU A 18 22.18 11.59 17.77
CA LEU A 18 21.43 10.96 16.68
C LEU A 18 20.87 9.59 17.10
N LEU A 19 21.67 8.77 17.81
CA LEU A 19 21.21 7.49 18.33
C LEU A 19 20.06 7.66 19.34
N ALA A 20 20.18 8.61 20.26
CA ALA A 20 19.13 8.92 21.22
C ALA A 20 17.84 9.40 20.53
N ILE A 21 17.96 10.21 19.48
CA ILE A 21 16.85 10.66 18.65
C ILE A 21 16.16 9.46 17.98
N VAL A 22 16.92 8.55 17.35
CA VAL A 22 16.38 7.33 16.72
C VAL A 22 15.69 6.45 17.76
N ALA A 23 16.28 6.24 18.93
CA ALA A 23 15.69 5.45 20.00
C ALA A 23 14.39 6.08 20.54
N ALA A 24 14.38 7.40 20.73
CA ALA A 24 13.18 8.13 21.12
C ALA A 24 12.08 7.97 20.06
N PHE A 25 12.43 8.03 18.76
CA PHE A 25 11.49 7.77 17.69
C PHE A 25 10.92 6.35 17.74
N VAL A 26 11.75 5.30 17.83
CA VAL A 26 11.27 3.92 17.90
C VAL A 26 10.35 3.69 19.12
N CYS A 27 10.66 4.29 20.26
CA CYS A 27 9.87 4.11 21.48
C CYS A 27 8.58 4.95 21.53
N LEU A 28 8.55 6.12 20.89
CA LEU A 28 7.44 7.08 21.01
C LEU A 28 6.45 7.01 19.83
N THR A 29 6.88 6.52 18.67
CA THR A 29 6.01 6.39 17.50
C THR A 29 5.84 4.93 17.15
N GLY A 30 4.60 4.43 17.19
CA GLY A 30 4.28 3.08 16.71
C GLY A 30 4.69 2.86 15.25
N GLU A 31 4.86 1.60 14.87
CA GLU A 31 5.48 1.13 13.62
C GLU A 31 4.87 1.73 12.33
N ASP A 32 3.65 2.26 12.37
CA ASP A 32 2.89 2.65 11.19
C ASP A 32 2.98 4.12 10.77
N VAL A 33 3.64 4.99 11.55
CA VAL A 33 3.33 6.44 11.51
C VAL A 33 4.38 7.31 10.77
N MET A 34 5.59 6.80 10.53
CA MET A 34 6.77 7.64 10.22
C MET A 34 7.40 7.46 8.83
N TRP A 35 6.68 6.80 7.92
CA TRP A 35 7.19 6.45 6.59
C TRP A 35 7.31 7.62 5.60
N ARG A 36 6.71 8.77 5.89
CA ARG A 36 6.68 9.91 4.94
C ARG A 36 8.07 10.46 4.59
N TRP A 37 9.03 10.31 5.51
CA TRP A 37 10.35 10.93 5.41
C TRP A 37 11.50 9.96 5.69
N ASP A 38 11.23 8.72 6.12
CA ASP A 38 12.25 7.75 6.54
C ASP A 38 13.27 8.36 7.53
N LEU A 39 12.79 9.23 8.43
CA LEU A 39 13.66 9.98 9.36
C LEU A 39 14.56 9.07 10.21
N PRO A 40 14.08 7.96 10.81
CA PRO A 40 14.95 7.05 11.55
C PRO A 40 16.09 6.50 10.67
N PHE A 41 15.80 6.18 9.41
CA PHE A 41 16.80 5.72 8.45
C PHE A 41 17.83 6.81 8.13
N TRP A 42 17.41 8.04 7.87
CA TRP A 42 18.34 9.15 7.59
C TRP A 42 19.21 9.49 8.80
N PHE A 43 18.64 9.52 10.01
CA PHE A 43 19.39 9.78 11.22
C PHE A 43 20.40 8.66 11.53
N LEU A 44 19.99 7.39 11.33
CA LEU A 44 20.89 6.25 11.50
C LEU A 44 21.99 6.23 10.43
N SER A 45 21.65 6.53 9.17
CA SER A 45 22.63 6.68 8.08
C SER A 45 23.62 7.82 8.32
N ALA A 46 23.15 8.97 8.81
CA ALA A 46 24.01 10.09 9.18
C ALA A 46 24.96 9.71 10.33
N GLY A 47 24.46 8.99 11.34
CA GLY A 47 25.28 8.47 12.45
C GLY A 47 26.38 7.51 11.98
N LEU A 48 26.06 6.59 11.07
CA LEU A 48 27.03 5.66 10.47
C LEU A 48 28.07 6.38 9.61
N LEU A 49 27.65 7.38 8.81
CA LEU A 49 28.57 8.22 8.04
C LEU A 49 29.54 8.98 8.93
N LEU A 50 29.05 9.55 10.04
CA LEU A 50 29.90 10.23 11.01
C LEU A 50 30.95 9.28 11.61
N GLY A 51 30.60 8.02 11.89
CA GLY A 51 31.55 7.04 12.43
C GLY A 51 32.60 6.59 11.43
N LEU A 52 32.23 6.48 10.15
CA LEU A 52 33.17 6.23 9.06
C LEU A 52 34.16 7.39 8.86
N LEU A 53 33.71 8.64 9.06
CA LEU A 53 34.52 9.84 8.85
C LEU A 53 35.35 10.24 10.09
N ALA A 54 34.89 9.92 11.29
CA ALA A 54 35.54 10.36 12.53
C ALA A 54 36.97 9.80 12.68
N TRP A 55 37.21 8.53 12.35
CA TRP A 55 38.57 7.97 12.39
C TRP A 55 39.54 8.65 11.39
N PRO A 56 39.28 8.70 10.07
CA PRO A 56 40.22 9.30 9.12
C PRO A 56 40.52 10.78 9.44
N ILE A 57 39.50 11.58 9.82
CA ILE A 57 39.67 12.99 10.20
C ILE A 57 40.55 13.15 11.45
N SER A 58 40.50 12.17 12.35
CA SER A 58 41.27 12.20 13.60
C SER A 58 42.74 11.78 13.45
N ARG A 59 43.21 11.35 12.27
CA ARG A 59 44.62 10.97 12.08
C ARG A 59 45.56 12.14 12.37
N GLY A 60 46.68 11.86 13.04
CA GLY A 60 47.69 12.87 13.36
C GLY A 60 47.34 13.82 14.52
N THR A 61 46.23 13.60 15.24
CA THR A 61 45.88 14.39 16.44
C THR A 61 46.29 13.66 17.74
N GLU A 62 46.83 14.40 18.70
CA GLU A 62 47.08 13.90 20.05
C GLU A 62 45.74 13.67 20.77
N LYS A 63 45.49 12.42 21.16
CA LYS A 63 44.20 11.97 21.70
C LYS A 63 44.41 11.05 22.90
N PRO A 64 43.53 11.13 23.92
CA PRO A 64 43.56 10.20 25.05
C PRO A 64 43.26 8.77 24.59
N MET A 65 43.74 7.78 25.36
CA MET A 65 43.68 6.37 24.98
C MET A 65 42.25 5.87 24.75
N VAL A 66 41.30 6.30 25.59
CA VAL A 66 39.87 5.97 25.47
C VAL A 66 39.30 6.42 24.11
N LEU A 67 39.55 7.67 23.72
CA LEU A 67 39.04 8.22 22.46
C LEU A 67 39.67 7.53 21.23
N LYS A 68 40.95 7.13 21.33
CA LYS A 68 41.61 6.35 20.26
C LYS A 68 40.95 4.98 20.05
N TRP A 69 40.60 4.29 21.13
CA TRP A 69 39.92 3.00 21.06
C TRP A 69 38.48 3.15 20.58
N TRP A 70 37.75 4.14 21.10
CA TRP A 70 36.38 4.44 20.67
C TRP A 70 36.30 4.63 19.16
N LEU A 71 37.15 5.48 18.58
CA LEU A 71 37.15 5.77 17.14
C LEU A 71 37.41 4.54 16.26
N ARG A 72 38.21 3.59 16.74
CA ARG A 72 38.48 2.34 16.00
C ARG A 72 37.28 1.40 16.04
N ILE A 73 36.67 1.25 17.21
CA ILE A 73 35.48 0.42 17.40
C ILE A 73 34.31 0.99 16.61
N ASP A 74 34.07 2.30 16.73
CA ASP A 74 32.98 3.00 16.06
C ASP A 74 33.09 2.93 14.53
N PHE A 75 34.29 3.06 13.98
CA PHE A 75 34.51 2.88 12.54
C PHE A 75 34.27 1.43 12.09
N LEU A 76 34.80 0.45 12.81
CA LEU A 76 34.60 -0.97 12.47
C LEU A 76 33.13 -1.36 12.54
N PHE A 77 32.44 -0.89 13.58
CA PHE A 77 31.00 -1.07 13.74
C PHE A 77 30.23 -0.36 12.62
N SER A 78 30.53 0.91 12.36
CA SER A 78 29.87 1.68 11.29
C SER A 78 30.09 1.03 9.93
N LEU A 79 31.28 0.52 9.63
CA LEU A 79 31.56 -0.20 8.39
C LEU A 79 30.78 -1.52 8.29
N ALA A 80 30.79 -2.31 9.38
CA ALA A 80 30.11 -3.60 9.42
C ALA A 80 28.59 -3.46 9.32
N VAL A 81 28.02 -2.38 9.86
CA VAL A 81 26.58 -2.15 9.94
C VAL A 81 26.05 -1.32 8.78
N ALA A 82 26.83 -0.39 8.22
CA ALA A 82 26.37 0.49 7.13
C ALA A 82 26.03 -0.28 5.86
N LEU A 83 26.84 -1.28 5.48
CA LEU A 83 26.56 -2.09 4.29
C LEU A 83 25.26 -2.88 4.42
N PRO A 84 25.04 -3.69 5.49
CA PRO A 84 23.75 -4.35 5.72
C PRO A 84 22.61 -3.36 5.86
N VAL A 85 22.78 -2.26 6.59
CA VAL A 85 21.71 -1.27 6.77
C VAL A 85 21.33 -0.67 5.43
N TRP A 86 22.25 -0.11 4.65
CA TRP A 86 21.93 0.50 3.35
C TRP A 86 21.39 -0.50 2.33
N PHE A 87 21.91 -1.74 2.33
CA PHE A 87 21.43 -2.79 1.44
C PHE A 87 20.03 -3.28 1.82
N LEU A 88 19.82 -3.63 3.10
CA LEU A 88 18.54 -4.11 3.61
C LEU A 88 17.48 -3.01 3.61
N THR A 89 17.84 -1.77 3.92
CA THR A 89 16.88 -0.64 3.86
C THR A 89 16.54 -0.25 2.43
N GLY A 90 17.50 -0.28 1.50
CA GLY A 90 17.21 -0.15 0.08
C GLY A 90 16.25 -1.22 -0.44
N LEU A 91 16.27 -2.43 0.15
CA LEU A 91 15.37 -3.54 -0.19
C LEU A 91 14.02 -3.53 0.55
N VAL A 92 13.99 -3.04 1.81
CA VAL A 92 12.84 -3.16 2.73
C VAL A 92 12.10 -1.83 2.91
N PHE A 93 12.82 -0.72 3.04
CA PHE A 93 12.25 0.63 3.27
C PHE A 93 11.90 1.36 1.98
N SER A 94 12.46 0.99 0.81
CA SER A 94 12.04 1.52 -0.52
C SER A 94 10.59 1.20 -0.91
N SER A 95 9.79 0.67 0.01
CA SER A 95 8.49 0.13 -0.32
C SER A 95 7.35 1.13 -0.26
N ARG A 96 7.46 2.20 0.55
CA ARG A 96 6.39 3.18 0.74
C ARG A 96 6.55 4.43 -0.14
N ARG A 97 5.93 4.43 -1.32
CA ARG A 97 5.99 5.57 -2.27
C ARG A 97 4.67 6.35 -2.25
N LEU A 98 4.77 7.66 -2.02
CA LEU A 98 3.63 8.58 -2.17
C LEU A 98 3.15 8.58 -3.61
N CYS A 99 1.87 8.26 -3.84
CA CYS A 99 1.28 8.22 -5.18
C CYS A 99 0.41 9.45 -5.45
N ALA A 100 -0.49 9.78 -4.52
CA ALA A 100 -1.41 10.91 -4.68
C ALA A 100 -1.81 11.52 -3.34
N THR A 101 -2.26 12.77 -3.37
CA THR A 101 -2.77 13.46 -2.17
C THR A 101 -4.06 14.19 -2.48
N TYR A 102 -5.04 14.12 -1.58
CA TYR A 102 -6.30 14.83 -1.69
C TYR A 102 -6.69 15.40 -0.33
N GLY A 103 -6.53 16.72 -0.16
CA GLY A 103 -6.70 17.38 1.13
C GLY A 103 -5.79 16.77 2.22
N ASP A 104 -6.42 16.32 3.31
CA ASP A 104 -5.76 15.64 4.42
C ASP A 104 -5.50 14.15 4.14
N TYR A 105 -5.97 13.59 3.03
CA TYR A 105 -5.79 12.19 2.71
C TYR A 105 -4.63 11.98 1.74
N VAL A 106 -3.97 10.84 1.91
CA VAL A 106 -2.77 10.45 1.17
C VAL A 106 -2.93 9.03 0.70
N LEU A 107 -2.56 8.80 -0.55
CA LEU A 107 -2.49 7.47 -1.13
C LEU A 107 -1.01 7.12 -1.33
N TYR A 108 -0.59 5.99 -0.78
CA TYR A 108 0.78 5.53 -0.89
C TYR A 108 0.82 4.06 -1.22
N ARG A 109 1.76 3.69 -2.09
CA ARG A 109 2.05 2.30 -2.41
C ARG A 109 2.97 1.76 -1.34
N GLN A 110 2.71 0.57 -0.82
CA GLN A 110 3.62 -0.22 0.01
C GLN A 110 3.95 -1.51 -0.72
N GLY A 111 5.20 -1.72 -1.15
CA GLY A 111 5.65 -2.98 -1.75
C GLY A 111 7.17 -3.13 -1.80
N GLY A 112 7.72 -4.31 -1.52
CA GLY A 112 9.17 -4.55 -1.48
C GLY A 112 9.59 -5.65 -2.46
N PHE A 113 10.89 -5.96 -2.52
CA PHE A 113 11.42 -7.03 -3.39
C PHE A 113 10.73 -8.40 -3.18
N MET A 114 10.16 -8.63 -1.99
CA MET A 114 9.50 -9.88 -1.58
C MET A 114 8.02 -9.71 -1.20
N ALA A 115 7.46 -8.50 -1.28
CA ALA A 115 6.10 -8.22 -0.81
C ALA A 115 5.19 -7.76 -1.96
N LYS A 116 3.99 -8.35 -2.05
CA LYS A 116 2.96 -7.94 -3.02
C LYS A 116 2.68 -6.44 -2.83
N PRO A 117 2.77 -5.61 -3.88
CA PRO A 117 2.54 -4.18 -3.75
C PRO A 117 1.06 -3.90 -3.49
N CYS A 118 0.77 -3.28 -2.35
CA CYS A 118 -0.56 -2.84 -1.97
C CYS A 118 -0.64 -1.31 -1.99
N LEU A 119 -1.82 -0.77 -2.31
CA LEU A 119 -2.10 0.67 -2.22
C LEU A 119 -2.81 0.95 -0.89
N HIS A 120 -2.24 1.80 -0.05
CA HIS A 120 -2.75 2.13 1.27
C HIS A 120 -3.27 3.56 1.31
N LEU A 121 -4.35 3.75 2.06
CA LEU A 121 -4.90 5.07 2.34
C LEU A 121 -4.43 5.53 3.72
N GLY A 122 -3.84 6.72 3.78
CA GLY A 122 -3.46 7.38 5.03
C GLY A 122 -4.13 8.75 5.19
N LYS A 123 -4.12 9.25 6.43
CA LYS A 123 -4.55 10.62 6.78
C LYS A 123 -3.37 11.40 7.37
N LYS A 124 -3.16 12.63 6.89
CA LYS A 124 -2.19 13.57 7.42
C LYS A 124 -2.64 14.01 8.81
N GLU A 125 -1.80 13.78 9.81
CA GLU A 125 -1.97 14.28 11.18
C GLU A 125 -0.69 15.08 11.52
N GLY A 126 -0.70 16.36 11.13
CA GLY A 126 0.46 17.25 11.27
C GLY A 126 1.64 16.82 10.39
N LEU A 127 2.76 16.49 11.02
CA LEU A 127 3.98 16.01 10.34
C LEU A 127 3.87 14.52 9.91
N LEU A 128 2.88 13.81 10.45
CA LEU A 128 2.75 12.36 10.35
C LEU A 128 1.66 11.94 9.35
N ILE A 129 1.73 10.70 8.88
CA ILE A 129 0.63 10.06 8.15
C ILE A 129 0.17 8.87 8.97
N ARG A 130 -1.06 8.96 9.46
CA ARG A 130 -1.74 7.86 10.11
C ARG A 130 -2.26 6.90 9.04
N ASP A 131 -1.83 5.65 9.09
CA ASP A 131 -2.37 4.60 8.24
C ASP A 131 -3.85 4.36 8.57
N LEU A 132 -4.69 4.26 7.54
CA LEU A 132 -6.07 3.82 7.67
C LEU A 132 -6.10 2.34 7.30
N LYS A 133 -6.95 1.54 7.96
CA LYS A 133 -7.11 0.10 7.67
C LYS A 133 -7.82 -0.18 6.32
N HIS A 134 -7.48 0.59 5.28
CA HIS A 134 -8.01 0.48 3.94
C HIS A 134 -6.84 0.32 2.97
N SER A 135 -6.75 -0.87 2.37
CA SER A 135 -5.75 -1.21 1.36
C SER A 135 -6.39 -1.84 0.13
N ILE A 136 -5.74 -1.69 -1.02
CA ILE A 136 -6.07 -2.39 -2.28
C ILE A 136 -4.87 -3.26 -2.64
N ASP A 137 -5.04 -4.57 -2.56
CA ASP A 137 -3.92 -5.53 -2.70
C ASP A 137 -3.51 -5.84 -4.14
N GLU A 138 -4.29 -5.40 -5.14
CA GLU A 138 -4.10 -5.77 -6.55
C GLU A 138 -4.20 -4.52 -7.41
N PHE A 139 -3.10 -3.79 -7.43
CA PHE A 139 -2.94 -2.60 -8.23
C PHE A 139 -1.92 -2.87 -9.34
N GLY A 140 -2.21 -2.40 -10.56
CA GLY A 140 -1.30 -2.51 -11.69
C GLY A 140 0.10 -2.01 -11.32
N PHE A 141 1.09 -2.88 -11.43
CA PHE A 141 2.44 -2.72 -10.88
C PHE A 141 3.13 -1.40 -11.29
N ASP A 142 2.75 -0.81 -12.44
CA ASP A 142 3.35 0.41 -12.99
C ASP A 142 2.35 1.52 -13.31
N THR A 143 1.16 1.48 -12.71
CA THR A 143 0.13 2.48 -13.04
C THR A 143 0.35 3.81 -12.32
N ASP A 144 0.48 4.89 -13.09
CA ASP A 144 0.42 6.25 -12.56
C ASP A 144 -1.03 6.61 -12.20
N ILE A 145 -1.20 7.24 -11.03
CA ILE A 145 -2.52 7.64 -10.54
C ILE A 145 -2.90 8.98 -11.18
N GLU A 146 -3.88 8.96 -12.09
CA GLU A 146 -4.36 10.15 -12.77
C GLU A 146 -5.36 10.93 -11.90
N CYS A 147 -6.22 10.21 -11.18
CA CYS A 147 -7.25 10.81 -10.35
C CYS A 147 -7.32 10.11 -9.00
N PHE A 148 -7.29 10.90 -7.93
CA PHE A 148 -7.56 10.44 -6.57
C PHE A 148 -8.44 11.45 -5.86
N ARG A 149 -9.57 10.99 -5.33
CA ARG A 149 -10.54 11.82 -4.60
C ARG A 149 -11.04 11.11 -3.36
N VAL A 150 -11.31 11.89 -2.33
CA VAL A 150 -11.92 11.43 -1.09
C VAL A 150 -13.15 12.26 -0.81
N ASP A 151 -14.31 11.61 -0.78
CA ASP A 151 -15.58 12.23 -0.46
C ASP A 151 -15.98 11.84 0.97
N THR A 152 -15.74 12.75 1.91
CA THR A 152 -16.05 12.54 3.33
C THR A 152 -17.54 12.65 3.65
N LEU A 153 -18.34 13.24 2.75
CA LEU A 153 -19.80 13.32 2.89
C LEU A 153 -20.42 11.96 2.56
N LYS A 154 -20.03 11.39 1.42
CA LYS A 154 -20.46 10.06 0.98
C LYS A 154 -19.74 8.93 1.71
N GLY A 155 -18.65 9.23 2.39
CA GLY A 155 -17.85 8.25 3.12
C GLY A 155 -17.14 7.28 2.17
N CYS A 156 -16.67 7.75 1.02
CA CYS A 156 -15.97 6.96 0.03
C CYS A 156 -14.66 7.61 -0.43
N TRP A 157 -13.79 6.79 -0.99
CA TRP A 157 -12.63 7.25 -1.74
C TRP A 157 -12.54 6.45 -3.03
N TYR A 158 -12.08 7.13 -4.07
CA TYR A 158 -12.07 6.56 -5.41
C TYR A 158 -10.96 7.17 -6.24
N GLY A 159 -10.60 6.47 -7.30
CA GLY A 159 -9.56 6.94 -8.19
C GLY A 159 -9.49 6.17 -9.49
N LEU A 160 -8.69 6.75 -10.38
CA LEU A 160 -8.37 6.25 -11.70
C LEU A 160 -6.85 6.20 -11.82
N GLY A 161 -6.35 5.06 -12.28
CA GLY A 161 -4.99 4.90 -12.74
C GLY A 161 -4.95 4.79 -14.25
N GLY A 162 -3.95 5.43 -14.82
CA GLY A 162 -3.75 5.55 -16.27
C GLY A 162 -3.07 4.33 -16.89
N ARG A 163 -2.32 4.58 -17.98
CA ARG A 163 -1.52 3.56 -18.66
C ARG A 163 -0.22 3.25 -17.89
N PRO A 164 0.36 2.04 -18.00
CA PRO A 164 0.05 0.96 -18.94
C PRO A 164 -1.09 0.03 -18.53
N SER A 165 -1.51 0.05 -17.26
CA SER A 165 -2.55 -0.83 -16.73
C SER A 165 -3.71 0.03 -16.19
N PRO A 166 -4.79 0.22 -16.95
CA PRO A 166 -5.91 1.04 -16.50
C PRO A 166 -6.48 0.46 -15.20
N THR A 167 -6.53 1.27 -14.15
CA THR A 167 -7.06 0.87 -12.85
C THR A 167 -8.20 1.76 -12.39
N VAL A 168 -9.25 1.18 -11.81
CA VAL A 168 -10.38 1.92 -11.23
C VAL A 168 -10.72 1.35 -9.88
N TRP A 169 -10.95 2.21 -8.89
CA TRP A 169 -11.39 1.74 -7.59
C TRP A 169 -12.38 2.68 -6.92
N VAL A 170 -13.29 2.09 -6.16
CA VAL A 170 -14.23 2.78 -5.28
C VAL A 170 -14.35 1.96 -4.00
N CYS A 171 -13.94 2.55 -2.89
CA CYS A 171 -13.88 1.87 -1.60
C CYS A 171 -14.51 2.74 -0.49
N PRO A 172 -15.08 2.10 0.55
CA PRO A 172 -15.62 2.81 1.69
C PRO A 172 -14.49 3.42 2.54
N LEU A 173 -14.76 4.61 3.07
CA LEU A 173 -13.99 5.26 4.12
C LEU A 173 -14.72 5.17 5.47
N ASP A 174 -16.05 5.32 5.45
CA ASP A 174 -16.93 5.21 6.61
C ASP A 174 -18.15 4.38 6.19
N SER A 175 -18.25 3.15 6.71
CA SER A 175 -19.28 2.19 6.32
C SER A 175 -20.70 2.75 6.51
N ILE A 176 -20.95 3.53 7.58
CA ILE A 176 -22.28 4.06 7.88
C ILE A 176 -22.67 5.12 6.85
N ARG A 177 -21.76 6.02 6.51
CA ARG A 177 -22.01 7.08 5.51
C ARG A 177 -22.10 6.52 4.10
N TYR A 178 -21.25 5.53 3.80
CA TYR A 178 -21.21 4.83 2.53
C TYR A 178 -22.54 4.13 2.22
N GLN A 179 -23.07 3.40 3.21
CA GLN A 179 -24.37 2.73 3.09
C GLN A 179 -25.53 3.74 3.05
N ARG A 180 -25.45 4.84 3.81
CA ARG A 180 -26.49 5.89 3.77
C ARG A 180 -26.65 6.53 2.39
N HIS A 181 -25.56 6.65 1.62
CA HIS A 181 -25.56 7.24 0.27
C HIS A 181 -25.45 6.17 -0.82
N ALA A 182 -25.93 4.94 -0.57
CA ALA A 182 -25.78 3.80 -1.46
C ALA A 182 -26.14 4.08 -2.93
N ASN A 183 -27.26 4.74 -3.19
CA ASN A 183 -27.69 5.08 -4.55
C ASN A 183 -26.70 5.98 -5.29
N GLU A 184 -26.15 6.99 -4.61
CA GLU A 184 -25.18 7.90 -5.20
C GLU A 184 -23.83 7.24 -5.42
N VAL A 185 -23.41 6.41 -4.47
CA VAL A 185 -22.19 5.61 -4.57
C VAL A 185 -22.29 4.61 -5.72
N MET A 186 -23.44 3.97 -5.90
CA MET A 186 -23.64 3.03 -7.02
C MET A 186 -23.59 3.75 -8.36
N ASN A 187 -24.25 4.91 -8.48
CA ASN A 187 -24.13 5.74 -9.69
C ASN A 187 -22.67 6.18 -9.93
N LEU A 188 -21.90 6.46 -8.88
CA LEU A 188 -20.47 6.76 -8.98
C LEU A 188 -19.68 5.56 -9.53
N ILE A 189 -19.91 4.36 -8.99
CA ILE A 189 -19.28 3.12 -9.47
C ILE A 189 -19.56 2.91 -10.97
N ASP A 190 -20.82 3.02 -11.39
CA ASP A 190 -21.22 2.85 -12.79
C ASP A 190 -20.58 3.93 -13.68
N SER A 191 -20.55 5.18 -13.23
CA SER A 191 -19.93 6.28 -13.99
C SER A 191 -18.42 6.12 -14.18
N LEU A 192 -17.71 5.63 -13.16
CA LEU A 192 -16.26 5.41 -13.23
C LEU A 192 -15.92 4.22 -14.11
N TRP A 193 -16.73 3.16 -14.05
CA TRP A 193 -16.59 2.03 -14.95
C TRP A 193 -16.87 2.41 -16.41
N GLN A 194 -17.90 3.22 -16.68
CA GLN A 194 -18.17 3.73 -18.02
C GLN A 194 -17.04 4.63 -18.56
N ALA A 195 -16.44 5.44 -17.68
CA ALA A 195 -15.31 6.29 -18.05
C ALA A 195 -14.06 5.48 -18.41
N GLN A 196 -13.85 4.33 -17.76
CA GLN A 196 -12.72 3.44 -18.01
C GLN A 196 -13.14 1.97 -17.92
N PRO A 197 -13.69 1.41 -19.02
CA PRO A 197 -14.10 0.01 -19.08
C PRO A 197 -12.89 -0.90 -18.93
N LEU A 198 -12.93 -1.79 -17.93
CA LEU A 198 -11.84 -2.70 -17.59
C LEU A 198 -11.92 -4.00 -18.42
N LEU A 199 -11.94 -3.85 -19.75
CA LEU A 199 -12.11 -4.94 -20.72
C LEU A 199 -10.82 -5.28 -21.47
N THR A 200 -9.70 -4.66 -21.08
CA THR A 200 -8.40 -4.84 -21.76
C THR A 200 -7.47 -5.75 -20.97
N ASP A 201 -6.65 -6.53 -21.69
CA ASP A 201 -5.53 -7.28 -21.13
C ASP A 201 -4.67 -6.33 -20.27
N LYS A 202 -4.59 -6.61 -18.96
CA LYS A 202 -3.93 -5.79 -17.92
C LYS A 202 -4.72 -4.63 -17.31
N SER A 203 -6.04 -4.76 -17.22
CA SER A 203 -6.89 -3.86 -16.43
C SER A 203 -7.12 -4.38 -15.00
N TYR A 204 -7.20 -3.47 -14.03
CA TYR A 204 -7.50 -3.83 -12.63
C TYR A 204 -8.63 -2.99 -12.06
N GLY A 205 -9.51 -3.62 -11.29
CA GLY A 205 -10.67 -2.96 -10.71
C GLY A 205 -10.87 -3.38 -9.27
N THR A 206 -11.30 -2.46 -8.39
CA THR A 206 -11.79 -2.84 -7.06
C THR A 206 -12.98 -1.98 -6.69
N PHE A 207 -14.16 -2.59 -6.64
CA PHE A 207 -15.41 -1.92 -6.32
C PHE A 207 -16.04 -2.59 -5.10
N VAL A 208 -16.38 -1.80 -4.09
CA VAL A 208 -17.09 -2.29 -2.91
C VAL A 208 -18.54 -1.80 -2.96
N PHE A 209 -19.50 -2.72 -2.97
CA PHE A 209 -20.91 -2.36 -3.04
C PHE A 209 -21.41 -1.80 -1.70
N PRO A 210 -22.24 -0.73 -1.72
CA PRO A 210 -22.64 -0.04 -0.49
C PRO A 210 -23.68 -0.78 0.35
N ASP A 211 -24.41 -1.74 -0.21
CA ASP A 211 -25.52 -2.39 0.51
C ASP A 211 -25.03 -3.49 1.46
N ASP A 212 -24.13 -4.34 0.96
CA ASP A 212 -23.66 -5.58 1.60
C ASP A 212 -22.13 -5.60 1.79
N PHE A 213 -21.43 -4.54 1.36
CA PHE A 213 -19.96 -4.47 1.36
C PHE A 213 -19.28 -5.61 0.58
N SER A 214 -20.02 -6.26 -0.33
CA SER A 214 -19.42 -7.21 -1.26
C SER A 214 -18.40 -6.51 -2.14
N THR A 215 -17.29 -7.18 -2.40
CA THR A 215 -16.15 -6.66 -3.14
C THR A 215 -16.05 -7.35 -4.47
N LEU A 216 -16.10 -6.55 -5.54
CA LEU A 216 -15.85 -6.99 -6.90
C LEU A 216 -14.46 -6.52 -7.33
N ARG A 217 -13.60 -7.47 -7.69
CA ARG A 217 -12.25 -7.19 -8.19
C ARG A 217 -12.15 -7.65 -9.64
N TYR A 218 -11.63 -6.79 -10.49
CA TYR A 218 -11.25 -7.16 -11.85
C TYR A 218 -9.75 -7.38 -11.85
N THR A 219 -9.32 -8.53 -12.35
CA THR A 219 -7.91 -8.84 -12.62
C THR A 219 -7.74 -9.09 -14.12
N CYS A 220 -6.48 -9.22 -14.57
CA CYS A 220 -6.17 -9.43 -15.98
C CYS A 220 -6.92 -10.61 -16.63
N GLU A 221 -7.25 -11.65 -15.85
CA GLU A 221 -7.73 -12.93 -16.39
C GLU A 221 -9.11 -13.30 -15.87
N PHE A 222 -9.48 -12.86 -14.67
CA PHE A 222 -10.73 -13.24 -14.02
C PHE A 222 -11.30 -12.11 -13.17
N VAL A 223 -12.58 -12.26 -12.84
CA VAL A 223 -13.30 -11.34 -11.96
C VAL A 223 -13.64 -12.05 -10.66
N ASP A 224 -13.23 -11.47 -9.54
CA ASP A 224 -13.52 -11.98 -8.20
C ASP A 224 -14.71 -11.23 -7.63
N TYR A 225 -15.77 -11.94 -7.29
CA TYR A 225 -16.84 -11.41 -6.46
C TYR A 225 -16.76 -12.05 -5.08
N THR A 226 -16.44 -11.25 -4.07
CA THR A 226 -16.29 -11.69 -2.68
C THR A 226 -17.38 -11.08 -1.82
N ASP A 227 -18.21 -11.93 -1.20
CA ASP A 227 -19.13 -11.54 -0.14
C ASP A 227 -18.91 -12.38 1.13
N SER A 228 -19.85 -13.27 1.49
CA SER A 228 -19.62 -14.40 2.40
C SER A 228 -18.84 -15.54 1.73
N THR A 229 -18.84 -15.57 0.40
CA THR A 229 -18.20 -16.58 -0.44
C THR A 229 -17.46 -15.88 -1.57
N THR A 230 -16.32 -16.41 -1.98
CA THR A 230 -15.58 -15.91 -3.14
C THR A 230 -15.97 -16.71 -4.38
N PHE A 231 -16.44 -15.98 -5.39
CA PHE A 231 -16.78 -16.49 -6.72
C PHE A 231 -15.74 -15.98 -7.71
N PHE A 232 -15.01 -16.90 -8.34
CA PHE A 232 -14.06 -16.65 -9.40
C PHE A 232 -14.79 -16.80 -10.74
N ILE A 233 -14.88 -15.73 -11.50
CA ILE A 233 -15.57 -15.69 -12.79
C ILE A 233 -14.52 -15.56 -13.88
N ASP A 234 -14.35 -16.63 -14.66
CA ASP A 234 -13.41 -16.74 -15.75
C ASP A 234 -14.11 -16.55 -17.11
N TYR A 235 -13.61 -15.58 -17.88
CA TYR A 235 -14.08 -15.21 -19.21
C TYR A 235 -13.17 -15.71 -20.35
N SER A 236 -12.20 -16.59 -20.05
CA SER A 236 -11.23 -17.13 -21.01
C SER A 236 -11.88 -17.90 -22.18
N SER A 237 -13.06 -18.47 -21.96
CA SER A 237 -13.76 -19.27 -22.96
C SER A 237 -14.60 -18.40 -23.91
N VAL A 238 -14.55 -18.70 -25.21
CA VAL A 238 -15.19 -17.86 -26.25
C VAL A 238 -16.71 -17.86 -26.12
N ASP A 239 -17.30 -19.00 -25.78
CA ASP A 239 -18.77 -19.20 -25.80
C ASP A 239 -19.38 -19.38 -24.40
N SER A 240 -18.54 -19.48 -23.36
CA SER A 240 -18.98 -19.75 -22.00
C SER A 240 -18.23 -18.94 -20.95
N VAL A 241 -18.89 -18.74 -19.82
CA VAL A 241 -18.30 -18.16 -18.61
C VAL A 241 -18.25 -19.26 -17.57
N THR A 242 -17.06 -19.49 -17.02
CA THR A 242 -16.87 -20.45 -15.94
C THR A 242 -16.94 -19.71 -14.61
N VAL A 243 -17.74 -20.21 -13.67
CA VAL A 243 -17.78 -19.69 -12.30
C VAL A 243 -17.36 -20.77 -11.34
N GLU A 244 -16.31 -20.49 -10.57
CA GLU A 244 -15.79 -21.38 -9.53
C GLU A 244 -16.02 -20.75 -8.15
N TYR A 245 -16.55 -21.52 -7.20
CA TYR A 245 -16.72 -21.04 -5.82
C TYR A 245 -16.61 -22.16 -4.79
N TYR A 246 -16.32 -21.77 -3.55
CA TYR A 246 -16.12 -22.68 -2.43
C TYR A 246 -17.13 -22.38 -1.31
N ASP A 247 -18.08 -23.29 -1.14
CA ASP A 247 -19.08 -23.26 -0.06
C ASP A 247 -18.78 -24.37 0.98
N SER A 248 -18.73 -25.62 0.51
CA SER A 248 -18.34 -26.81 1.28
C SER A 248 -17.54 -27.84 0.46
N VAL A 249 -17.76 -27.85 -0.85
CA VAL A 249 -16.99 -28.56 -1.87
C VAL A 249 -16.73 -27.56 -3.00
N HIS A 250 -15.59 -27.68 -3.67
CA HIS A 250 -15.30 -26.91 -4.87
C HIS A 250 -16.37 -27.17 -5.94
N LYS A 251 -17.08 -26.12 -6.36
CA LYS A 251 -18.09 -26.20 -7.42
C LYS A 251 -17.65 -25.36 -8.60
N ARG A 252 -17.75 -25.96 -9.79
CA ARG A 252 -17.51 -25.31 -11.08
C ARG A 252 -18.78 -25.33 -11.90
N LEU A 253 -19.27 -24.16 -12.26
CA LEU A 253 -20.45 -23.96 -13.09
C LEU A 253 -20.03 -23.35 -14.42
N SER A 254 -20.71 -23.72 -15.50
CA SER A 254 -20.52 -23.11 -16.81
C SER A 254 -21.85 -22.53 -17.28
N PHE A 255 -21.80 -21.28 -17.72
CA PHE A 255 -22.95 -20.55 -18.26
C PHE A 255 -22.63 -20.09 -19.68
N PRO A 256 -23.62 -19.95 -20.58
CA PRO A 256 -23.43 -19.28 -21.86
C PRO A 256 -22.87 -17.87 -21.65
N ARG A 257 -21.95 -17.41 -22.52
CA ARG A 257 -21.29 -16.11 -22.35
C ARG A 257 -22.25 -14.93 -22.25
N ASP A 258 -23.35 -14.97 -23.02
CA ASP A 258 -24.41 -13.95 -23.01
C ASP A 258 -25.21 -13.88 -21.70
N SER A 259 -24.95 -14.79 -20.75
CA SER A 259 -25.63 -14.82 -19.45
C SER A 259 -25.15 -13.73 -18.49
N VAL A 260 -23.97 -13.16 -18.75
CA VAL A 260 -23.45 -11.99 -18.05
C VAL A 260 -23.55 -10.82 -19.02
N GLY A 261 -24.10 -9.68 -18.59
CA GLY A 261 -24.31 -8.48 -19.42
C GLY A 261 -23.01 -7.84 -19.92
N MET A 262 -22.99 -6.51 -20.09
CA MET A 262 -21.81 -5.73 -20.49
C MET A 262 -20.60 -5.75 -19.52
N HIS A 263 -20.47 -6.77 -18.66
CA HIS A 263 -19.41 -6.94 -17.66
C HIS A 263 -19.30 -5.75 -16.69
N GLY A 264 -20.38 -4.99 -16.50
CA GLY A 264 -20.43 -3.90 -15.54
C GLY A 264 -20.53 -4.39 -14.10
N PRO A 265 -20.08 -3.61 -13.10
CA PRO A 265 -20.15 -4.02 -11.69
C PRO A 265 -21.54 -4.44 -11.25
N ARG A 266 -22.56 -3.64 -11.62
CA ARG A 266 -23.96 -3.92 -11.31
C ARG A 266 -24.46 -5.23 -11.91
N GLU A 267 -24.14 -5.48 -13.17
CA GLU A 267 -24.60 -6.66 -13.90
C GLU A 267 -23.97 -7.94 -13.36
N ILE A 268 -22.69 -7.90 -12.99
CA ILE A 268 -22.00 -9.05 -12.37
C ILE A 268 -22.63 -9.38 -11.02
N ARG A 269 -22.94 -8.35 -10.21
CA ARG A 269 -23.65 -8.54 -8.95
C ARG A 269 -25.04 -9.15 -9.15
N GLU A 270 -25.79 -8.65 -10.13
CA GLU A 270 -27.11 -9.21 -10.47
C GLU A 270 -27.00 -10.65 -10.97
N PHE A 271 -25.98 -10.98 -11.76
CA PHE A 271 -25.71 -12.34 -12.22
C PHE A 271 -25.43 -13.31 -11.05
N VAL A 272 -24.51 -12.96 -10.14
CA VAL A 272 -24.18 -13.79 -8.98
C VAL A 272 -25.41 -13.99 -8.08
N ASN A 273 -26.16 -12.93 -7.78
CA ASN A 273 -27.31 -13.02 -6.89
C ASN A 273 -28.51 -13.75 -7.53
N SER A 274 -28.81 -13.49 -8.81
CA SER A 274 -30.00 -14.05 -9.45
C SER A 274 -29.78 -15.46 -10.01
N LYS A 275 -28.64 -15.72 -10.67
CA LYS A 275 -28.41 -16.98 -11.39
C LYS A 275 -27.71 -18.02 -10.53
N ILE A 276 -26.83 -17.61 -9.62
CA ILE A 276 -26.06 -18.55 -8.80
C ILE A 276 -26.77 -18.78 -7.46
N ARG A 277 -27.04 -17.73 -6.69
CA ARG A 277 -27.69 -17.87 -5.37
C ARG A 277 -29.15 -18.30 -5.48
N ASN A 278 -29.97 -17.53 -6.20
CA ASN A 278 -31.40 -17.82 -6.31
C ASN A 278 -31.69 -18.98 -7.26
N GLY A 279 -30.89 -19.17 -8.31
CA GLY A 279 -31.04 -20.26 -9.27
C GLY A 279 -30.57 -21.63 -8.76
N GLN A 280 -29.64 -21.69 -7.79
CA GLN A 280 -29.07 -22.95 -7.29
C GLN A 280 -29.14 -23.16 -5.77
N GLY A 281 -29.81 -22.27 -5.02
CA GLY A 281 -30.10 -22.46 -3.60
C GLY A 281 -28.90 -22.29 -2.65
N VAL A 282 -27.90 -21.47 -3.03
CA VAL A 282 -26.79 -21.11 -2.13
C VAL A 282 -27.32 -20.14 -1.08
N LYS A 283 -27.46 -20.59 0.19
CA LYS A 283 -27.94 -19.75 1.29
C LYS A 283 -26.87 -18.72 1.68
N ALA A 284 -27.27 -17.46 1.76
CA ALA A 284 -26.45 -16.41 2.34
C ALA A 284 -26.16 -16.75 3.82
N GLY A 285 -24.88 -16.84 4.19
CA GLY A 285 -24.48 -16.88 5.59
C GLY A 285 -24.84 -15.55 6.24
N ARG A 286 -25.60 -15.61 7.35
CA ARG A 286 -25.86 -14.46 8.22
C ARG A 286 -24.65 -14.16 9.10
#